data_AF-A0A355SYM1-F1
#
_entry.id   AF-A0A355SYM1-F1
#
_cell.length_a   1.000
_cell.length_b   1.000
_cell.length_c   1.000
_cell.angle_alpha   90.00
_cell.angle_beta   90.00
_cell.angle_gamma   90.00
#
_symmetry.space_group_name_H-M   'P 1'
#
loop_
_entity.id
_entity.type
_entity.pdbx_description
1 polymer ?
#
loop_
_entity_poly.entity_id
_entity_poly.type
_entity_poly.pdbx_seq_one_letter_code
_entity_poly.pdbx_strand_id
1 'polypeptide(L)' 'MRSTGHGYDRIFVKTTLRLGGVEQHILVNLVCRKNMIHRMLLGRETLSSAFLVDSSVDYWVTPKKPTEIK' A
#
# COMPACT_ATOMS: atom_id res chain seq x y z
N MET A 1 1.80 -7.29 34.99
CA MET A 1 1.54 -7.82 33.64
C MET A 1 0.19 -7.30 33.15
N ARG A 2 0.14 -6.22 32.36
CA ARG A 2 -1.12 -5.69 31.80
C ARG A 2 -1.03 -5.81 30.28
N SER A 3 -1.74 -6.78 29.74
CA SER A 3 -1.88 -6.95 28.29
C SER A 3 -2.93 -5.95 27.81
N THR A 4 -2.50 -4.79 27.32
CA THR A 4 -3.38 -3.81 26.66
C THR A 4 -3.70 -4.33 25.26
N GLY A 5 -4.44 -5.43 25.19
CA GLY A 5 -4.90 -6.05 23.96
C GLY A 5 -6.04 -5.25 23.36
N HIS A 6 -5.75 -4.09 22.77
CA HIS A 6 -6.67 -3.44 21.84
C HIS A 6 -6.72 -4.30 20.57
N GLY A 7 -7.66 -5.25 20.54
CA GLY A 7 -7.97 -6.03 19.35
C GLY A 7 -8.54 -5.11 18.29
N TYR A 8 -7.66 -4.52 17.48
CA TYR A 8 -8.09 -3.82 16.27
C TYR A 8 -8.62 -4.86 15.30
N ASP A 9 -9.90 -4.73 14.93
CA ASP A 9 -10.50 -5.51 13.85
C ASP A 9 -9.71 -5.23 12.56
N ARG A 10 -9.05 -6.27 12.04
CA ARG A 10 -8.25 -6.17 10.81
C ARG A 10 -9.16 -6.51 9.65
N ILE A 11 -9.69 -5.49 8.99
CA ILE A 11 -10.54 -5.67 7.82
C ILE A 11 -9.63 -5.95 6.62
N PHE A 12 -9.72 -7.16 6.08
CA PHE A 12 -9.02 -7.53 4.85
C PHE A 12 -9.97 -7.41 3.65
N VAL A 13 -9.50 -6.76 2.60
CA VAL A 13 -10.26 -6.59 1.35
C VAL A 13 -9.43 -7.13 0.19
N LYS A 14 -10.07 -7.94 -0.64
CA LYS A 14 -9.49 -8.36 -1.92
C LYS A 14 -9.73 -7.24 -2.94
N THR A 15 -8.65 -6.75 -3.54
CA THR A 15 -8.71 -5.69 -4.55
C THR A 15 -7.79 -6.02 -5.72
N THR A 16 -8.01 -5.37 -6.86
CA THR A 16 -7.15 -5.52 -8.04
C THR A 16 -6.13 -4.38 -8.05
N LEU A 17 -4.84 -4.73 -7.97
CA LEU A 17 -3.73 -3.82 -8.17
C LEU A 17 -3.38 -3.79 -9.66
N ARG A 18 -3.35 -2.60 -10.24
CA ARG A 18 -2.84 -2.36 -11.59
C ARG A 18 -1.58 -1.52 -11.49
N LEU A 19 -0.43 -2.07 -11.84
CA LEU A 19 0.87 -1.40 -11.72
C LEU A 19 1.74 -1.75 -12.92
N GLY A 20 2.29 -0.75 -13.61
CA GLY A 20 3.22 -0.97 -14.73
C GLY A 20 2.66 -1.85 -15.86
N GLY A 21 1.35 -1.82 -16.11
CA GLY A 21 0.67 -2.67 -17.10
C GLY A 21 0.35 -4.08 -16.63
N VAL A 22 0.76 -4.47 -15.42
CA VAL A 22 0.41 -5.76 -14.80
C VAL A 22 -0.80 -5.59 -13.89
N GLU A 23 -1.75 -6.52 -13.98
CA GLU A 23 -2.88 -6.63 -13.06
C GLU A 23 -2.74 -7.86 -12.17
N GLN A 24 -2.96 -7.68 -10.88
CA GLN A 24 -2.99 -8.78 -9.93
C GLN A 24 -4.03 -8.56 -8.84
N HIS A 25 -4.66 -9.63 -8.40
CA HIS A 25 -5.52 -9.59 -7.22
C HIS A 25 -4.66 -9.66 -5.96
N ILE A 26 -4.84 -8.70 -5.07
CA ILE A 26 -4.12 -8.59 -3.81
C ILE A 26 -5.09 -8.54 -2.64
N LEU A 27 -4.65 -9.04 -1.50
CA LEU A 27 -5.35 -8.87 -0.23
C LEU A 27 -4.71 -7.71 0.51
N VAL A 28 -5.50 -6.68 0.83
CA VAL A 28 -5.03 -5.50 1.56
C VAL A 28 -5.72 -5.40 2.91
N ASN A 29 -4.96 -5.04 3.93
CA ASN A 29 -5.51 -4.72 5.24
C ASN A 29 -5.90 -3.24 5.28
N LEU A 30 -7.17 -2.96 5.56
CA LEU A 30 -7.67 -1.60 5.74
C LEU A 30 -7.32 -1.11 7.15
N VAL A 31 -6.47 -0.09 7.20
CA VAL A 31 -6.07 0.58 8.43
C VAL A 31 -6.10 2.08 8.21
N CYS A 32 -6.64 2.82 9.18
CA CYS A 32 -6.67 4.27 9.11
C CYS A 32 -5.25 4.83 9.27
N ARG A 33 -4.67 5.33 8.16
CA ARG A 33 -3.30 5.88 8.10
C ARG A 33 -3.28 7.35 7.69
N LYS A 34 -4.17 8.16 8.28
CA LYS A 34 -4.39 9.57 7.89
C LYS A 34 -3.13 10.45 8.00
N ASN A 35 -2.19 10.10 8.87
CA ASN A 35 -0.93 10.84 9.11
C ASN A 35 0.32 10.24 8.44
N MET A 36 0.20 9.23 7.58
CA MET A 36 1.37 8.62 6.92
C MET A 36 1.60 9.20 5.52
N ILE A 37 2.88 9.38 5.16
CA ILE A 37 3.34 9.86 3.85
C ILE A 37 2.85 8.91 2.74
N HIS A 38 2.95 7.60 2.98
CA HIS A 38 2.42 6.57 2.08
C HIS A 38 1.13 5.98 2.64
N ARG A 39 0.03 6.14 1.89
CA ARG A 39 -1.31 5.65 2.28
C ARG A 39 -1.46 4.13 2.13
N MET A 40 -0.60 3.50 1.32
CA MET A 40 -0.61 2.08 1.04
C MET A 40 0.79 1.52 1.26
N LEU A 41 0.89 0.41 1.99
CA LEU A 41 2.13 -0.37 2.09
C LEU A 41 1.87 -1.70 1.40
N LEU A 42 2.59 -1.96 0.32
CA LEU A 42 2.58 -3.24 -0.35
C LEU A 42 3.75 -4.07 0.19
N GLY A 43 3.41 -5.23 0.75
CA GLY A 43 4.42 -6.14 1.27
C GLY A 43 5.20 -6.81 0.14
N ARG A 44 6.39 -7.30 0.48
CA ARG A 44 7.25 -8.06 -0.44
C ARG A 44 6.51 -9.27 -1.02
N GLU A 45 5.75 -9.98 -0.21
CA GLU A 45 4.98 -11.16 -0.63
C GLU A 45 3.91 -10.80 -1.68
N THR A 46 3.31 -9.62 -1.55
CA THR A 46 2.32 -9.12 -2.52
C THR A 46 2.97 -8.78 -3.86
N LEU A 47 4.19 -8.23 -3.84
CA LEU A 47 4.92 -7.83 -5.04
C LEU A 47 5.72 -8.96 -5.67
N SER A 48 6.20 -9.94 -4.89
CA SER A 48 7.07 -11.03 -5.32
C SER A 48 6.46 -11.90 -6.41
N SER A 49 5.12 -11.88 -6.56
CA SER A 49 4.45 -12.65 -7.60
C SER A 49 4.67 -12.09 -9.01
N ALA A 50 4.99 -10.80 -9.16
CA ALA A 50 5.05 -10.15 -10.47
C ALA A 50 6.10 -9.03 -10.62
N PHE A 51 6.73 -8.60 -9.53
CA PHE A 51 7.64 -7.46 -9.51
C PHE A 51 8.93 -7.78 -8.76
N LEU A 52 10.06 -7.33 -9.33
CA LEU A 52 11.35 -7.24 -8.64
C LEU A 52 11.45 -5.86 -8.00
N VAL A 53 11.70 -5.80 -6.69
CA VAL A 53 11.83 -4.53 -5.95
C VAL A 53 13.30 -4.19 -5.80
N ASP A 54 13.74 -3.15 -6.50
CA ASP A 54 15.04 -2.51 -6.27
C ASP A 54 14.87 -1.46 -5.16
N SER A 55 15.57 -1.63 -4.04
CA SER A 55 15.50 -0.71 -2.89
C SER A 55 16.45 0.48 -2.98
N SER A 56 17.31 0.52 -4.00
CA SER A 56 18.24 1.62 -4.27
C SER A 56 17.58 2.77 -5.03
N VAL A 57 16.38 2.55 -5.57
CA VAL A 57 15.68 3.52 -6.43
C VAL A 57 14.26 3.75 -5.91
N ASP A 58 13.90 5.01 -5.70
CA ASP A 58 12.54 5.38 -5.32
C ASP A 58 11.72 5.70 -6.59
N TYR A 59 10.76 4.82 -6.92
CA TYR A 59 9.88 4.99 -8.08
C TYR A 59 8.60 5.72 -7.69
N TRP A 60 8.47 6.97 -8.14
CA TRP A 60 7.25 7.78 -7.98
C TRP A 60 6.20 7.37 -9.02
N VAL A 61 5.29 6.47 -8.66
CA VAL A 61 4.22 6.00 -9.57
C VAL A 61 3.04 6.98 -9.61
N THR A 62 2.79 7.74 -8.54
CA THR A 62 1.73 8.73 -8.54
C THR A 62 2.14 9.99 -9.31
N PRO A 63 1.43 10.37 -10.39
CA PRO A 63 1.60 11.71 -10.94
C PRO A 63 1.32 12.72 -9.82
N LYS A 64 2.21 13.70 -9.65
CA LYS A 64 1.95 14.85 -8.76
C LYS A 64 0.57 15.38 -9.14
N LYS A 65 -0.34 15.50 -8.17
CA LYS A 65 -1.60 16.24 -8.38
C LYS A 65 -1.22 17.56 -9.04
N PRO A 66 -1.84 17.95 -10.17
CA PRO A 66 -1.60 19.27 -10.72
C PRO A 66 -1.91 20.27 -9.61
N THR A 67 -0.92 21.08 -9.27
CA THR A 67 -1.07 22.18 -8.33
C THR A 67 -2.10 23.11 -8.94
N GLU A 68 -3.30 23.16 -8.35
CA GLU A 68 -4.30 24.15 -8.71
C GLU A 68 -3.74 25.51 -8.30
N ILE A 69 -3.30 26.28 -9.30
CA ILE A 69 -2.80 27.64 -9.15
C ILE A 69 -4.06 28.51 -8.97
N LYS A 70 -4.25 29.07 -7.78
CA LYS A 70 -5.23 30.13 -7.54
C LYS A 70 -4.66 31.49 -7.97
#